data_AF-A0ABD2QCS2-F1
#
_entry.id   AF-A0ABD2QCS2-F1
#
_cell.length_a   1.000
_cell.length_b   1.000
_cell.length_c   1.000
_cell.angle_alpha   90.00
_cell.angle_beta   90.00
_cell.angle_gamma   90.00
#
_symmetry.space_group_name_H-M   'P 1'
#
loop_
_entity.id
_entity.type
_entity.pdbx_description
1 polymer ?
#
loop_
_entity_poly.entity_id
_entity_poly.type
_entity_poly.pdbx_seq_one_letter_code
_entity_poly.pdbx_strand_id
1 'polypeptide(L)'
;MGRLSFTDASDPRYALAFINSGDLVSSVTIGGSLRSTDFGPGDSFVIGCSFHDTRGTALGVFGSNKLYADSNVFYSVLDQGIRIEGSGHNLRKNLLVYQSGISGTSLDDNRGFLDISGCSDSPLMVSNVVAGASTFSMSSMSLTCADNGITWTDNVLHSSQIGYFQLGSSPTATSCVVVSGIRIYSMNTFSIYTNSEISMEIKDVMLFDNPGGIYTYVSGPNGRTHERSYKYVKISNSLIVGNTGMQLCGQTANPATRRQNMPISRSPLGGNLGILLPNFMSGQNMPDMALTGWSSENALDGQTIIQARFFNFTHIVSKLIMIRSMISVISYEVQIGHFLK
;
A
#
# COMPACT_ATOMS: atom_id res chain seq x y z
N MET A 1 22.53 -17.62 9.72
CA MET A 1 21.80 -17.42 10.99
C MET A 1 22.18 -16.03 11.51
N GLY A 2 21.24 -15.13 11.81
CA GLY A 2 21.60 -13.81 12.36
C GLY A 2 20.65 -12.64 12.09
N ARG A 3 19.59 -12.82 11.28
CA ARG A 3 18.65 -11.73 10.93
C ARG A 3 17.24 -11.91 11.52
N LEU A 4 16.78 -13.15 11.70
CA LEU A 4 15.41 -13.47 12.13
C LEU A 4 15.09 -13.08 13.60
N SER A 5 16.05 -12.56 14.35
CA SER A 5 15.91 -12.23 15.78
C SER A 5 15.94 -10.73 16.08
N PHE A 6 16.01 -9.87 15.06
CA PHE A 6 16.16 -8.42 15.21
C PHE A 6 15.10 -7.70 14.38
N THR A 7 13.85 -7.79 14.82
CA THR A 7 12.70 -7.11 14.21
C THR A 7 11.95 -6.24 15.21
N ASP A 8 12.46 -6.15 16.44
CA ASP A 8 11.77 -5.54 17.57
C ASP A 8 11.99 -4.03 17.60
N ALA A 9 11.16 -3.33 18.38
CA ALA A 9 11.28 -1.89 18.59
C ALA A 9 12.65 -1.47 19.14
N SER A 10 13.36 -2.39 19.81
CA SER A 10 14.68 -2.18 20.41
C SER A 10 15.84 -2.72 19.57
N ASP A 11 15.64 -2.96 18.27
CA ASP A 11 16.74 -3.40 17.40
C ASP A 11 17.86 -2.33 17.37
N PRO A 12 19.08 -2.65 17.82
CA PRO A 12 20.17 -1.68 17.88
C PRO A 12 20.70 -1.27 16.50
N ARG A 13 20.25 -1.89 15.42
CA ARG A 13 20.69 -1.61 14.04
C ARG A 13 19.93 -0.45 13.39
N TYR A 14 18.94 0.12 14.08
CA TYR A 14 18.24 1.29 13.58
C TYR A 14 19.19 2.50 13.48
N ALA A 15 19.15 3.25 12.39
CA ALA A 15 19.97 4.45 12.27
C ALA A 15 19.45 5.58 13.18
N LEU A 16 18.13 5.70 13.31
CA LEU A 16 17.44 6.55 14.28
C LEU A 16 16.17 5.84 14.76
N ALA A 17 15.93 5.86 16.07
CA ALA A 17 14.72 5.33 16.66
C ALA A 17 14.15 6.24 17.75
N PHE A 18 12.83 6.44 17.72
CA PHE A 18 12.06 7.00 18.83
C PHE A 18 11.32 5.87 19.52
N ILE A 19 11.54 5.69 20.82
CA ILE A 19 11.00 4.56 21.57
C ILE A 19 10.32 5.11 22.83
N ASN A 20 9.03 4.84 22.99
CA ASN A 20 8.23 5.18 24.18
C ASN A 20 8.39 6.65 24.63
N SER A 21 8.51 7.57 23.68
CA SER A 21 8.79 8.99 23.94
C SER A 21 7.52 9.84 24.09
N GLY A 22 6.34 9.23 24.03
CA GLY A 22 5.07 9.94 24.05
C GLY A 22 4.87 10.76 22.77
N ASP A 23 4.29 11.94 22.90
CA ASP A 23 4.11 12.86 21.78
C ASP A 23 5.44 13.54 21.43
N LEU A 24 5.97 13.23 20.25
CA LEU A 24 7.24 13.80 19.77
C LEU A 24 7.11 15.29 19.46
N VAL A 25 5.95 15.76 19.02
CA VAL A 25 5.70 17.18 18.80
C VAL A 25 4.42 17.60 19.50
N SER A 26 4.52 18.65 20.32
CA SER A 26 3.46 19.17 21.17
C SER A 26 2.33 19.85 20.40
N SER A 27 2.65 20.58 19.32
CA SER A 27 1.66 21.11 18.37
C SER A 27 2.17 21.11 16.93
N VAL A 28 1.62 20.24 16.09
CA VAL A 28 1.73 20.34 14.63
C VAL A 28 0.38 20.78 14.09
N THR A 29 0.28 22.01 13.60
CA THR A 29 -0.86 22.38 12.76
C THR A 29 -0.74 21.64 11.43
N ILE A 30 -1.67 20.72 11.18
CA ILE A 30 -1.77 19.95 9.95
C ILE A 30 -1.88 20.91 8.75
N GLY A 31 -0.92 20.87 7.83
CA GLY A 31 -1.04 21.53 6.51
C GLY A 31 0.11 22.46 6.11
N GLY A 32 0.83 23.07 7.06
CA GLY A 32 1.96 23.96 6.78
C GLY A 32 3.28 23.24 6.47
N SER A 33 4.16 23.86 5.68
CA SER A 33 5.58 23.47 5.63
C SER A 33 6.24 24.03 6.89
N LEU A 34 6.51 23.19 7.88
CA LEU A 34 7.18 23.61 9.10
C LEU A 34 8.69 23.58 8.88
N ARG A 35 9.38 24.62 9.34
CA ARG A 35 10.84 24.66 9.44
C ARG A 35 11.25 24.23 10.85
N SER A 36 12.52 23.88 11.01
CA SER A 36 13.06 23.52 12.33
C SER A 36 12.86 24.60 13.41
N THR A 37 12.60 25.85 13.02
CA THR A 37 12.31 26.98 13.91
C THR A 37 10.90 27.01 14.46
N ASP A 38 9.99 26.19 13.92
CA ASP A 38 8.57 26.21 14.27
C ASP A 38 8.25 25.24 15.42
N PHE A 39 9.26 24.53 15.92
CA PHE A 39 9.16 23.54 17.00
C PHE A 39 9.54 24.16 18.34
N GLY A 40 8.78 23.82 19.37
CA GLY A 40 8.98 24.30 20.73
C GLY A 40 10.05 23.52 21.50
N PRO A 41 10.45 24.01 22.69
CA PRO A 41 11.30 23.26 23.59
C PRO A 41 10.69 21.90 23.93
N GLY A 42 11.46 20.82 23.70
CA GLY A 42 11.03 19.45 23.98
C GLY A 42 10.44 18.70 22.79
N ASP A 43 10.20 19.37 21.67
CA ASP A 43 9.78 18.71 20.43
C ASP A 43 10.95 17.96 19.78
N SER A 44 10.63 16.82 19.17
CA SER A 44 11.52 15.94 18.43
C SER A 44 10.98 15.70 17.02
N PHE A 45 11.81 15.97 16.02
CA PHE A 45 11.45 15.90 14.60
C PHE A 45 12.64 15.45 13.76
N VAL A 46 12.38 15.07 12.50
CA VAL A 46 13.40 14.64 11.54
C VAL A 46 13.20 15.42 10.25
N ILE A 47 14.03 16.45 9.99
CA ILE A 47 13.85 17.33 8.83
C ILE A 47 15.16 17.51 8.08
N GLY A 48 15.12 17.32 6.76
CA GLY A 48 16.28 17.57 5.89
C GLY A 48 17.45 16.61 6.13
N CYS A 49 17.19 15.44 6.70
CA CYS A 49 18.20 14.44 6.99
C CYS A 49 18.42 13.49 5.80
N SER A 50 19.60 12.87 5.74
CA SER A 50 19.92 11.81 4.78
C SER A 50 20.34 10.55 5.53
N PHE A 51 19.70 9.43 5.23
CA PHE A 51 20.03 8.09 5.71
C PHE A 51 20.59 7.29 4.54
N HIS A 52 21.82 6.79 4.68
CA HIS A 52 22.56 6.16 3.59
C HIS A 52 23.22 4.87 4.05
N ASP A 53 23.13 3.80 3.27
CA ASP A 53 23.78 2.51 3.51
C ASP A 53 23.44 1.88 4.88
N THR A 54 22.20 2.09 5.34
CA THR A 54 21.73 1.54 6.61
C THR A 54 21.58 0.01 6.54
N ARG A 55 22.15 -0.70 7.51
CA ARG A 55 22.14 -2.18 7.61
C ARG A 55 20.94 -2.75 8.39
N GLY A 56 19.94 -1.93 8.64
CA GLY A 56 18.69 -2.21 9.33
C GLY A 56 17.65 -1.17 8.91
N THR A 57 16.61 -0.96 9.71
CA THR A 57 15.64 0.11 9.44
C THR A 57 16.28 1.48 9.65
N ALA A 58 16.05 2.44 8.75
CA ALA A 58 16.67 3.75 8.87
C ALA A 58 15.99 4.61 9.94
N LEU A 59 14.68 4.82 9.87
CA LEU A 59 13.90 5.54 10.87
C LEU A 59 12.83 4.63 11.48
N GLY A 60 12.95 4.37 12.79
CA GLY A 60 11.95 3.64 13.57
C GLY A 60 11.21 4.56 14.55
N VAL A 61 9.88 4.41 14.66
CA VAL A 61 9.08 5.06 15.70
C VAL A 61 8.20 4.01 16.36
N PHE A 62 8.35 3.83 17.66
CA PHE A 62 7.71 2.77 18.43
C PHE A 62 7.16 3.34 19.73
N GLY A 63 5.88 3.07 20.03
CA GLY A 63 5.21 3.57 21.24
C GLY A 63 5.27 5.10 21.40
N SER A 64 5.41 5.84 20.30
CA SER A 64 5.56 7.30 20.28
C SER A 64 4.63 7.88 19.22
N ASN A 65 4.12 9.08 19.42
CA ASN A 65 3.12 9.71 18.56
C ASN A 65 3.65 11.01 17.96
N LYS A 66 2.94 11.56 16.97
CA LYS A 66 3.16 12.91 16.43
C LYS A 66 4.57 13.16 15.89
N LEU A 67 5.21 12.13 15.31
CA LEU A 67 6.45 12.33 14.56
C LEU A 67 6.20 13.33 13.43
N TYR A 68 7.05 14.36 13.34
CA TYR A 68 7.16 15.19 12.15
C TYR A 68 8.42 14.82 11.35
N ALA A 69 8.24 14.24 10.17
CA ALA A 69 9.32 13.92 9.25
C ALA A 69 9.11 14.58 7.89
N ASP A 70 9.93 15.59 7.56
CA ASP A 70 9.82 16.37 6.32
C ASP A 70 11.15 16.40 5.54
N SER A 71 11.05 16.18 4.22
CA SER A 71 12.14 16.44 3.28
C SER A 71 13.41 15.62 3.57
N ASN A 72 13.25 14.39 4.05
CA ASN A 72 14.36 13.47 4.30
C ASN A 72 14.63 12.56 3.09
N VAL A 73 15.87 12.10 2.96
CA VAL A 73 16.29 11.15 1.93
C VAL A 73 16.73 9.85 2.58
N PHE A 74 16.23 8.72 2.11
CA PHE A 74 16.63 7.38 2.52
C PHE A 74 17.12 6.64 1.29
N TYR A 75 18.42 6.35 1.23
CA TYR A 75 19.04 5.72 0.08
C TYR A 75 19.82 4.47 0.48
N SER A 76 19.68 3.38 -0.27
CA SER A 76 20.43 2.14 -0.02
C SER A 76 20.20 1.63 1.40
N VAL A 77 18.93 1.39 1.73
CA VAL A 77 18.54 0.86 3.04
C VAL A 77 18.27 -0.63 2.92
N LEU A 78 18.81 -1.41 3.85
CA LEU A 78 18.65 -2.86 3.82
C LEU A 78 17.20 -3.29 4.16
N ASP A 79 16.61 -2.72 5.21
CA ASP A 79 15.28 -3.07 5.72
C ASP A 79 14.27 -1.94 5.42
N GLN A 80 13.50 -1.46 6.41
CA GLN A 80 12.55 -0.37 6.18
C GLN A 80 13.28 0.99 6.15
N GLY A 81 12.87 1.90 5.27
CA GLY A 81 13.36 3.28 5.28
C GLY A 81 12.72 4.02 6.44
N ILE A 82 11.40 3.87 6.55
CA ILE A 82 10.62 4.40 7.66
C ILE A 82 9.70 3.28 8.16
N ARG A 83 9.72 3.01 9.45
CA ARG A 83 8.76 2.14 10.14
C ARG A 83 8.17 2.89 11.33
N ILE A 84 6.86 3.10 11.33
CA ILE A 84 6.19 3.87 12.38
C ILE A 84 4.97 3.15 12.97
N GLU A 85 4.88 3.26 14.29
CA GLU A 85 3.75 2.90 15.14
C GLU A 85 3.29 4.14 15.94
N GLY A 86 2.03 4.16 16.38
CA GLY A 86 1.46 5.26 17.16
C GLY A 86 0.38 6.03 16.42
N SER A 87 0.21 7.31 16.70
CA SER A 87 -0.78 8.17 16.03
C SER A 87 -0.30 9.58 15.70
N GLY A 88 -1.01 10.25 14.81
CA GLY A 88 -0.82 11.67 14.51
C GLY A 88 0.47 12.02 13.79
N HIS A 89 1.12 11.04 13.12
CA HIS A 89 2.37 11.27 12.41
C HIS A 89 2.17 12.11 11.15
N ASN A 90 3.20 12.85 10.79
CA ASN A 90 3.23 13.71 9.63
C ASN A 90 4.48 13.42 8.79
N LEU A 91 4.27 12.75 7.65
CA LEU A 91 5.32 12.37 6.72
C LEU A 91 5.15 13.18 5.44
N ARG A 92 6.10 14.08 5.15
CA ARG A 92 6.04 14.99 4.01
C ARG A 92 7.33 14.94 3.20
N LYS A 93 7.19 14.95 1.87
CA LYS A 93 8.32 15.14 0.93
C LYS A 93 9.52 14.20 1.20
N ASN A 94 9.30 13.05 1.84
CA ASN A 94 10.38 12.11 2.09
C ASN A 94 10.62 11.29 0.82
N LEU A 95 11.89 11.11 0.49
CA LEU A 95 12.35 10.38 -0.68
C LEU A 95 13.03 9.10 -0.23
N LEU A 96 12.40 7.95 -0.47
CA LEU A 96 12.93 6.63 -0.18
C LEU A 96 13.33 5.96 -1.50
N VAL A 97 14.61 5.66 -1.69
CA VAL A 97 15.15 5.11 -2.94
C VAL A 97 16.05 3.91 -2.67
N TYR A 98 15.83 2.83 -3.42
CA TYR A 98 16.65 1.63 -3.43
C TYR A 98 16.72 0.92 -2.06
N GLN A 99 15.82 -0.04 -1.90
CA GLN A 99 15.86 -0.99 -0.80
C GLN A 99 16.67 -2.21 -1.23
N SER A 100 17.85 -2.43 -0.63
CA SER A 100 18.78 -3.47 -1.08
C SER A 100 18.37 -4.89 -0.66
N GLY A 101 17.37 -5.02 0.23
CA GLY A 101 16.54 -6.22 0.30
C GLY A 101 16.34 -6.83 1.68
N ILE A 102 15.08 -7.24 1.89
CA ILE A 102 14.72 -8.23 2.90
C ILE A 102 15.16 -9.62 2.42
N SER A 103 16.23 -10.17 3.01
CA SER A 103 16.62 -11.58 2.88
C SER A 103 15.64 -12.44 3.69
N GLY A 104 14.46 -12.68 3.12
CA GLY A 104 13.44 -13.54 3.68
C GLY A 104 12.73 -14.26 2.56
N THR A 105 12.82 -15.59 2.52
CA THR A 105 12.10 -16.44 1.58
C THR A 105 10.62 -16.60 1.96
N SER A 106 10.22 -16.17 3.16
CA SER A 106 8.83 -16.19 3.61
C SER A 106 8.17 -14.82 3.47
N LEU A 107 6.84 -14.84 3.29
CA LEU A 107 5.97 -13.67 3.39
C LEU A 107 5.74 -13.24 4.85
N ASP A 108 6.52 -13.76 5.81
CA ASP A 108 6.33 -13.45 7.23
C ASP A 108 6.67 -11.98 7.54
N ASP A 109 7.53 -11.37 6.72
CA ASP A 109 7.84 -9.93 6.78
C ASP A 109 7.02 -9.16 5.72
N ASN A 110 5.79 -8.81 6.11
CA ASN A 110 4.80 -8.08 5.31
C ASN A 110 5.00 -6.56 5.32
N ARG A 111 6.22 -6.09 5.61
CA ARG A 111 6.53 -4.67 5.78
C ARG A 111 7.13 -4.07 4.51
N GLY A 112 6.62 -2.90 4.13
CA GLY A 112 7.10 -2.11 3.01
C GLY A 112 8.31 -1.27 3.34
N PHE A 113 8.90 -0.66 2.32
CA PHE A 113 10.01 0.26 2.52
C PHE A 113 9.57 1.49 3.32
N LEU A 114 8.34 1.94 3.10
CA LEU A 114 7.58 2.76 4.03
C LEU A 114 6.53 1.90 4.74
N ASP A 115 6.74 1.63 6.02
CA ASP A 115 5.85 0.82 6.83
C ASP A 115 5.07 1.68 7.84
N ILE A 116 3.77 1.78 7.60
CA ILE A 116 2.80 2.48 8.47
C ILE A 116 1.78 1.50 9.05
N SER A 117 2.05 0.19 8.98
CA SER A 117 1.13 -0.83 9.49
C SER A 117 0.91 -0.78 11.01
N GLY A 118 1.82 -0.14 11.73
CA GLY A 118 1.74 0.08 13.17
C GLY A 118 0.93 1.31 13.60
N CYS A 119 0.45 2.13 12.67
CA CYS A 119 -0.28 3.35 13.00
C CYS A 119 -1.73 3.02 13.42
N SER A 120 -2.20 3.69 14.46
CA SER A 120 -3.57 3.56 14.96
C SER A 120 -4.56 4.50 14.28
N ASP A 121 -4.06 5.56 13.63
CA ASP A 121 -4.79 6.49 12.77
C ASP A 121 -4.09 6.69 11.42
N SER A 122 -4.69 7.48 10.53
CA SER A 122 -4.06 7.83 9.25
C SER A 122 -2.95 8.86 9.45
N PRO A 123 -1.66 8.52 9.17
CA PRO A 123 -0.63 9.54 9.15
C PRO A 123 -0.88 10.50 7.99
N LEU A 124 -0.56 11.79 8.20
CA LEU A 124 -0.57 12.78 7.12
C LEU A 124 0.56 12.45 6.15
N MET A 125 0.18 12.10 4.92
CA MET A 125 1.12 11.73 3.86
C MET A 125 1.03 12.72 2.71
N VAL A 126 2.05 13.55 2.54
CA VAL A 126 2.07 14.55 1.46
C VAL A 126 3.37 14.48 0.67
N SER A 127 3.26 14.24 -0.64
CA SER A 127 4.38 14.29 -1.58
C SER A 127 5.55 13.34 -1.23
N ASN A 128 5.30 12.23 -0.55
CA ASN A 128 6.35 11.23 -0.32
C ASN A 128 6.58 10.40 -1.59
N VAL A 129 7.82 10.02 -1.84
CA VAL A 129 8.21 9.20 -2.99
C VAL A 129 8.92 7.96 -2.49
N VAL A 130 8.45 6.79 -2.91
CA VAL A 130 9.10 5.50 -2.65
C VAL A 130 9.44 4.83 -3.97
N ALA A 131 10.72 4.58 -4.19
CA ALA A 131 11.25 4.03 -5.43
C ALA A 131 12.17 2.84 -5.16
N GLY A 132 12.03 1.75 -5.91
CA GLY A 132 13.01 0.66 -5.86
C GLY A 132 12.92 -0.19 -4.60
N ALA A 133 11.73 -0.39 -4.05
CA ALA A 133 11.54 -1.29 -2.91
C ALA A 133 11.67 -2.76 -3.34
N SER A 134 12.24 -3.60 -2.47
CA SER A 134 12.49 -5.01 -2.80
C SER A 134 11.23 -5.87 -2.79
N THR A 135 10.23 -5.46 -1.99
CA THR A 135 8.96 -6.19 -1.85
C THR A 135 7.77 -5.25 -1.95
N PHE A 136 7.47 -4.48 -0.91
CA PHE A 136 6.34 -3.54 -0.90
C PHE A 136 6.89 -2.13 -0.82
N SER A 137 6.37 -1.20 -1.61
CA SER A 137 6.76 0.20 -1.48
C SER A 137 6.19 0.76 -0.18
N MET A 138 4.92 0.48 0.06
CA MET A 138 4.21 0.90 1.26
C MET A 138 3.37 -0.23 1.83
N SER A 139 3.42 -0.42 3.16
CA SER A 139 2.54 -1.32 3.90
C SER A 139 1.69 -0.55 4.91
N SER A 140 0.42 -0.92 5.03
CA SER A 140 -0.49 -0.37 6.05
C SER A 140 -1.38 -1.45 6.65
N MET A 141 -1.92 -1.18 7.84
CA MET A 141 -3.02 -1.91 8.44
C MET A 141 -4.27 -1.04 8.26
N SER A 142 -4.69 -0.85 7.02
CA SER A 142 -6.04 -0.39 6.60
C SER A 142 -6.64 0.75 7.44
N LEU A 143 -6.58 1.97 6.91
CA LEU A 143 -7.07 3.18 7.57
C LEU A 143 -8.59 3.31 7.50
N THR A 144 -9.24 3.97 8.46
CA THR A 144 -10.71 4.02 8.51
C THR A 144 -11.30 4.98 7.46
N CYS A 145 -12.47 4.66 6.92
CA CYS A 145 -13.20 5.59 6.02
C CYS A 145 -13.80 6.81 6.77
N ALA A 146 -13.79 6.79 8.11
CA ALA A 146 -14.35 7.86 8.94
C ALA A 146 -13.36 9.01 9.22
N ASP A 147 -12.08 8.84 8.82
CA ASP A 147 -11.03 9.86 8.99
C ASP A 147 -11.23 11.02 8.01
N ASN A 148 -12.23 11.87 8.30
CA ASN A 148 -12.72 12.98 7.47
C ASN A 148 -11.78 14.21 7.42
N GLY A 149 -10.46 14.04 7.56
CA GLY A 149 -9.54 15.19 7.66
C GLY A 149 -8.12 14.99 7.16
N ILE A 150 -7.67 13.75 6.97
CA ILE A 150 -6.29 13.48 6.54
C ILE A 150 -6.35 12.76 5.19
N THR A 151 -6.19 13.54 4.11
CA THR A 151 -6.10 13.01 2.76
C THR A 151 -4.64 12.93 2.33
N TRP A 152 -4.22 11.72 1.99
CA TRP A 152 -2.96 11.50 1.31
C TRP A 152 -2.96 12.28 0.00
N THR A 153 -1.90 13.01 -0.28
CA THR A 153 -1.82 13.85 -1.47
C THR A 153 -0.46 13.73 -2.13
N ASP A 154 -0.43 13.56 -3.45
CA ASP A 154 0.77 13.53 -4.29
C ASP A 154 1.84 12.51 -3.88
N ASN A 155 1.46 11.43 -3.18
CA ASN A 155 2.40 10.36 -2.88
C ASN A 155 2.65 9.50 -4.13
N VAL A 156 3.90 9.10 -4.34
CA VAL A 156 4.33 8.35 -5.52
C VAL A 156 5.04 7.07 -5.10
N LEU A 157 4.59 5.94 -5.62
CA LEU A 157 5.23 4.64 -5.43
C LEU A 157 5.63 4.09 -6.81
N HIS A 158 6.92 3.79 -7.04
CA HIS A 158 7.34 3.28 -8.34
C HIS A 158 8.52 2.31 -8.30
N SER A 159 8.72 1.57 -9.40
CA SER A 159 9.88 0.70 -9.60
C SER A 159 10.08 -0.36 -8.50
N SER A 160 8.99 -0.90 -7.96
CA SER A 160 8.99 -1.85 -6.85
C SER A 160 8.29 -3.16 -7.24
N GLN A 161 8.36 -4.18 -6.38
CA GLN A 161 7.65 -5.44 -6.64
C GLN A 161 6.12 -5.25 -6.55
N ILE A 162 5.65 -4.71 -5.42
CA ILE A 162 4.27 -4.27 -5.18
C ILE A 162 4.26 -2.82 -4.69
N GLY A 163 3.26 -2.05 -5.11
CA GLY A 163 3.12 -0.65 -4.71
C GLY A 163 2.64 -0.54 -3.27
N TYR A 164 1.32 -0.66 -3.10
CA TYR A 164 0.64 -0.64 -1.82
C TYR A 164 0.24 -2.05 -1.41
N PHE A 165 0.56 -2.41 -0.17
CA PHE A 165 0.23 -3.70 0.42
C PHE A 165 -0.53 -3.52 1.73
N GLN A 166 -1.61 -4.27 1.90
CA GLN A 166 -2.44 -4.20 3.09
C GLN A 166 -2.95 -5.60 3.45
N LEU A 167 -2.82 -5.97 4.73
CA LEU A 167 -3.40 -7.18 5.29
C LEU A 167 -4.21 -6.85 6.54
N GLY A 168 -5.42 -7.40 6.62
CA GLY A 168 -6.32 -7.23 7.75
C GLY A 168 -6.98 -5.85 7.79
N SER A 169 -7.32 -5.39 8.99
CA SER A 169 -7.92 -4.07 9.21
C SER A 169 -7.42 -3.42 10.48
N SER A 170 -7.37 -2.08 10.45
CA SER A 170 -7.57 -1.20 11.61
C SER A 170 -8.20 -1.88 12.83
N PRO A 171 -7.56 -2.10 14.00
CA PRO A 171 -8.31 -2.43 15.22
C PRO A 171 -9.38 -1.37 15.54
N THR A 172 -9.20 -0.14 15.06
CA THR A 172 -10.15 0.97 15.21
C THR A 172 -11.18 1.04 14.07
N ALA A 173 -10.99 0.28 12.99
CA ALA A 173 -11.86 0.33 11.83
C ALA A 173 -13.13 -0.50 12.06
N THR A 174 -14.27 0.18 12.11
CA THR A 174 -15.57 -0.45 12.48
C THR A 174 -16.45 -0.81 11.29
N SER A 175 -16.21 -0.24 10.10
CA SER A 175 -17.12 -0.42 8.95
C SER A 175 -16.41 -0.47 7.59
N CYS A 176 -15.40 0.36 7.40
CA CYS A 176 -14.78 0.56 6.10
C CYS A 176 -13.33 1.03 6.25
N VAL A 177 -12.47 0.59 5.34
CA VAL A 177 -11.10 1.05 5.20
C VAL A 177 -10.81 1.72 3.87
N VAL A 178 -9.94 2.72 3.86
CA VAL A 178 -9.66 3.54 2.69
C VAL A 178 -8.18 3.56 2.32
N VAL A 179 -7.91 3.49 1.03
CA VAL A 179 -6.64 3.88 0.42
C VAL A 179 -6.91 4.99 -0.59
N SER A 180 -6.18 6.10 -0.49
CA SER A 180 -6.41 7.23 -1.37
C SER A 180 -5.17 8.04 -1.71
N GLY A 181 -5.22 8.80 -2.81
CA GLY A 181 -4.24 9.85 -3.11
C GLY A 181 -2.81 9.36 -3.38
N ILE A 182 -2.69 8.18 -4.02
CA ILE A 182 -1.41 7.58 -4.40
C ILE A 182 -1.33 7.42 -5.91
N ARG A 183 -0.18 7.80 -6.45
CA ARG A 183 0.24 7.52 -7.82
C ARG A 183 1.19 6.32 -7.85
N ILE A 184 0.87 5.28 -8.60
CA ILE A 184 1.67 4.04 -8.66
C ILE A 184 2.01 3.67 -10.11
N TYR A 185 3.29 3.47 -10.42
CA TYR A 185 3.71 3.08 -11.76
C TYR A 185 4.97 2.21 -11.80
N SER A 186 5.19 1.52 -12.92
CA SER A 186 6.35 0.64 -13.13
C SER A 186 6.54 -0.41 -12.03
N MET A 187 5.46 -1.04 -11.58
CA MET A 187 5.49 -2.18 -10.66
C MET A 187 5.87 -3.48 -11.38
N ASN A 188 6.31 -4.50 -10.65
CA ASN A 188 6.52 -5.84 -11.22
C ASN A 188 5.30 -6.75 -11.11
N THR A 189 4.48 -6.63 -10.06
CA THR A 189 3.36 -7.53 -9.78
C THR A 189 2.03 -6.76 -9.73
N PHE A 190 1.68 -6.19 -8.58
CA PHE A 190 0.43 -5.46 -8.40
C PHE A 190 0.72 -4.04 -7.93
N SER A 191 -0.11 -3.09 -8.35
CA SER A 191 -0.05 -1.72 -7.87
C SER A 191 -0.63 -1.62 -6.47
N ILE A 192 -1.80 -2.21 -6.28
CA ILE A 192 -2.52 -2.25 -5.02
C ILE A 192 -2.87 -3.71 -4.76
N TYR A 193 -2.41 -4.21 -3.61
CA TYR A 193 -2.75 -5.53 -3.11
C TYR A 193 -3.33 -5.41 -1.71
N THR A 194 -4.56 -5.84 -1.52
CA THR A 194 -5.25 -5.64 -0.25
C THR A 194 -6.04 -6.88 0.17
N ASN A 195 -5.92 -7.26 1.44
CA ASN A 195 -6.78 -8.20 2.13
C ASN A 195 -7.42 -7.48 3.31
N SER A 196 -8.75 -7.36 3.33
CA SER A 196 -9.48 -6.68 4.41
C SER A 196 -10.59 -7.53 4.97
N GLU A 197 -10.87 -7.39 6.25
CA GLU A 197 -12.00 -8.06 6.91
C GLU A 197 -13.28 -7.23 6.88
N ILE A 198 -13.22 -6.01 6.35
CA ILE A 198 -14.34 -5.06 6.29
C ILE A 198 -14.42 -4.42 4.90
N SER A 199 -15.36 -3.50 4.71
CA SER A 199 -15.53 -2.85 3.39
C SER A 199 -14.32 -2.00 3.04
N MET A 200 -14.08 -1.80 1.75
CA MET A 200 -12.89 -1.12 1.23
C MET A 200 -13.29 -0.01 0.25
N GLU A 201 -12.69 1.17 0.41
CA GLU A 201 -12.70 2.23 -0.58
C GLU A 201 -11.30 2.47 -1.15
N ILE A 202 -11.17 2.39 -2.46
CA ILE A 202 -9.98 2.78 -3.21
C ILE A 202 -10.38 4.04 -3.99
N LYS A 203 -9.85 5.20 -3.63
CA LYS A 203 -10.26 6.46 -4.27
C LYS A 203 -9.09 7.36 -4.61
N ASP A 204 -9.25 8.22 -5.62
CA ASP A 204 -8.23 9.22 -5.97
C ASP A 204 -6.85 8.61 -6.29
N VAL A 205 -6.80 7.35 -6.79
CA VAL A 205 -5.55 6.70 -7.16
C VAL A 205 -5.28 6.82 -8.66
N MET A 206 -4.00 6.87 -9.02
CA MET A 206 -3.55 6.90 -10.41
C MET A 206 -2.55 5.77 -10.67
N LEU A 207 -2.91 4.84 -11.55
CA LEU A 207 -2.12 3.63 -11.83
C LEU A 207 -1.67 3.64 -13.30
N PHE A 208 -0.37 3.53 -13.56
CA PHE A 208 0.18 3.58 -14.92
C PHE A 208 1.15 2.43 -15.19
N ASP A 209 1.01 1.79 -16.35
CA ASP A 209 2.01 0.86 -16.90
C ASP A 209 2.36 -0.34 -16.01
N ASN A 210 1.47 -0.68 -15.08
CA ASN A 210 1.69 -1.78 -14.14
C ASN A 210 1.19 -3.10 -14.73
N PRO A 211 1.98 -4.19 -14.68
CA PRO A 211 1.53 -5.53 -15.07
C PRO A 211 0.21 -5.92 -14.42
N GLY A 212 0.06 -5.63 -13.13
CA GLY A 212 -1.20 -5.73 -12.39
C GLY A 212 -1.54 -4.40 -11.71
N GLY A 213 -2.79 -3.95 -11.85
CA GLY A 213 -3.30 -2.76 -11.21
C GLY A 213 -3.78 -3.08 -9.80
N ILE A 214 -5.08 -3.34 -9.64
CA ILE A 214 -5.72 -3.56 -8.33
C ILE A 214 -6.04 -5.03 -8.14
N TYR A 215 -5.64 -5.57 -7.00
CA TYR A 215 -6.09 -6.87 -6.52
C TYR A 215 -6.59 -6.78 -5.07
N THR A 216 -7.89 -6.99 -4.90
CA THR A 216 -8.55 -6.87 -3.60
C THR A 216 -9.21 -8.18 -3.19
N TYR A 217 -9.07 -8.46 -1.92
CA TYR A 217 -9.63 -9.58 -1.21
C TYR A 217 -10.37 -9.07 0.02
N VAL A 218 -11.59 -9.54 0.24
CA VAL A 218 -12.40 -9.24 1.42
C VAL A 218 -12.77 -10.55 2.12
N SER A 219 -12.29 -10.75 3.35
CA SER A 219 -12.58 -11.93 4.18
C SER A 219 -13.83 -11.77 5.02
N GLY A 220 -14.49 -12.91 5.26
CA GLY A 220 -15.64 -13.08 6.14
C GLY A 220 -16.94 -12.48 5.59
N PRO A 221 -18.08 -12.89 6.16
CA PRO A 221 -18.23 -13.92 7.18
C PRO A 221 -18.26 -15.32 6.57
N ASN A 222 -18.32 -16.36 7.41
CA ASN A 222 -18.22 -17.74 6.94
C ASN A 222 -19.48 -18.18 6.19
N GLY A 223 -19.34 -18.40 4.89
CA GLY A 223 -20.44 -18.83 4.03
C GLY A 223 -20.94 -20.25 4.33
N ARG A 224 -20.14 -21.12 4.96
CA ARG A 224 -20.56 -22.49 5.35
C ARG A 224 -21.53 -22.49 6.51
N THR A 225 -21.48 -21.49 7.39
CA THR A 225 -22.40 -21.32 8.52
C THR A 225 -23.60 -20.45 8.16
N HIS A 226 -23.76 -20.11 6.88
CA HIS A 226 -24.81 -19.22 6.37
C HIS A 226 -24.79 -17.81 6.97
N GLU A 227 -23.66 -17.39 7.54
CA GLU A 227 -23.49 -16.03 8.02
C GLU A 227 -23.45 -15.07 6.83
N ARG A 228 -24.05 -13.89 7.03
CA ARG A 228 -24.12 -12.84 6.03
C ARG A 228 -23.68 -11.52 6.63
N SER A 229 -22.90 -10.79 5.86
CA SER A 229 -22.50 -9.43 6.17
C SER A 229 -22.41 -8.70 4.86
N TYR A 230 -23.03 -7.53 4.80
CA TYR A 230 -22.92 -6.69 3.62
C TYR A 230 -21.56 -6.01 3.63
N LYS A 231 -20.69 -6.44 2.71
CA LYS A 231 -19.37 -5.85 2.48
C LYS A 231 -19.27 -5.37 1.04
N TYR A 232 -18.55 -4.28 0.84
CA TYR A 232 -18.33 -3.75 -0.48
C TYR A 232 -16.86 -3.40 -0.72
N VAL A 233 -16.51 -3.37 -2.00
CA VAL A 233 -15.30 -2.74 -2.49
C VAL A 233 -15.72 -1.68 -3.50
N LYS A 234 -15.39 -0.43 -3.21
CA LYS A 234 -15.70 0.71 -4.05
C LYS A 234 -14.42 1.33 -4.57
N ILE A 235 -14.31 1.43 -5.89
CA ILE A 235 -13.21 2.08 -6.58
C ILE A 235 -13.77 3.34 -7.21
N SER A 236 -13.30 4.53 -6.82
CA SER A 236 -13.90 5.79 -7.25
C SER A 236 -12.87 6.88 -7.57
N ASN A 237 -13.23 7.83 -8.42
CA ASN A 237 -12.38 8.94 -8.85
C ASN A 237 -10.92 8.53 -9.19
N SER A 238 -10.75 7.37 -9.81
CA SER A 238 -9.43 6.77 -10.04
C SER A 238 -9.12 6.70 -11.53
N LEU A 239 -7.84 6.81 -11.87
CA LEU A 239 -7.32 6.73 -13.23
C LEU A 239 -6.44 5.50 -13.37
N ILE A 240 -6.76 4.61 -14.31
CA ILE A 240 -6.01 3.38 -14.54
C ILE A 240 -5.62 3.35 -16.01
N VAL A 241 -4.33 3.27 -16.30
CA VAL A 241 -3.79 3.30 -17.66
C VAL A 241 -2.96 2.05 -17.92
N GLY A 242 -3.36 1.28 -18.93
CA GLY A 242 -2.73 0.01 -19.27
C GLY A 242 -1.37 0.20 -19.92
N ASN A 243 -1.25 1.14 -20.85
CA ASN A 243 0.01 1.47 -21.51
C ASN A 243 0.05 2.96 -21.87
N THR A 244 0.99 3.72 -21.35
CA THR A 244 1.18 5.15 -21.66
C THR A 244 2.04 5.38 -22.91
N GLY A 245 2.77 4.35 -23.35
CA GLY A 245 3.80 4.44 -24.38
C GLY A 245 5.13 5.03 -23.89
N MET A 246 5.22 5.43 -22.61
CA MET A 246 6.44 6.02 -22.03
C MET A 246 7.38 4.98 -21.45
N GLN A 247 6.85 3.85 -20.97
CA GLN A 247 7.66 2.77 -20.44
C GLN A 247 8.05 1.79 -21.56
N LEU A 248 9.35 1.64 -21.80
CA LEU A 248 9.87 0.67 -22.77
C LEU A 248 9.60 -0.77 -22.28
N CYS A 249 9.19 -1.63 -23.21
CA CYS A 249 9.00 -3.07 -22.99
C CYS A 249 10.33 -3.73 -22.58
N GLY A 250 10.66 -3.70 -21.29
CA GLY A 250 11.94 -4.20 -20.76
C GLY A 250 12.43 -3.46 -19.52
N GLN A 251 11.89 -2.28 -19.21
CA GLN A 251 12.12 -1.64 -17.92
C GLN A 251 11.29 -2.32 -16.84
N THR A 252 11.81 -3.41 -16.30
CA THR A 252 11.33 -4.03 -15.06
C THR A 252 12.12 -3.48 -13.87
N ALA A 253 11.61 -3.60 -12.64
CA ALA A 253 12.42 -3.27 -11.48
C ALA A 253 13.72 -4.11 -11.50
N ASN A 254 14.79 -3.55 -10.94
CA ASN A 254 16.11 -4.17 -10.93
C ASN A 254 15.99 -5.64 -10.46
N PRO A 255 16.49 -6.63 -11.24
CA PRO A 255 16.45 -8.03 -10.83
C PRO A 255 17.06 -8.28 -9.45
N ALA A 256 18.02 -7.45 -9.02
CA ALA A 256 18.64 -7.50 -7.70
C ALA A 256 17.69 -7.12 -6.55
N THR A 257 16.66 -6.31 -6.81
CA THR A 257 15.64 -5.96 -5.80
C THR A 257 14.42 -6.88 -5.88
N ARG A 258 14.29 -7.69 -6.94
CA ARG A 258 13.12 -8.55 -7.15
C ARG A 258 13.13 -9.75 -6.21
N ARG A 259 12.05 -9.97 -5.46
CA ARG A 259 11.76 -11.31 -4.90
C ARG A 259 11.50 -12.29 -6.04
N GLN A 260 12.42 -13.25 -6.23
CA GLN A 260 12.44 -14.16 -7.40
C GLN A 260 11.18 -15.04 -7.53
N ASN A 261 10.50 -15.33 -6.42
CA ASN A 261 9.35 -16.26 -6.40
C ASN A 261 7.97 -15.58 -6.55
N MET A 262 7.90 -14.25 -6.68
CA MET A 262 6.61 -13.59 -6.93
C MET A 262 6.27 -13.59 -8.43
N PRO A 263 5.11 -14.13 -8.83
CA PRO A 263 4.69 -14.10 -10.21
C PRO A 263 4.51 -12.66 -10.70
N ILE A 264 4.79 -12.44 -11.97
CA ILE A 264 4.37 -11.21 -12.64
C ILE A 264 2.88 -11.38 -12.92
N SER A 265 2.05 -10.59 -12.25
CA SER A 265 0.61 -10.59 -12.51
C SER A 265 0.38 -9.92 -13.85
N ARG A 266 0.12 -10.71 -14.90
CA ARG A 266 -0.24 -10.21 -16.23
C ARG A 266 -1.61 -10.74 -16.63
N SER A 267 -2.21 -10.09 -17.61
CA SER A 267 -3.37 -10.66 -18.30
C SER A 267 -3.01 -12.05 -18.88
N PRO A 268 -3.93 -13.03 -18.86
CA PRO A 268 -3.74 -14.32 -19.52
C PRO A 268 -3.43 -14.21 -21.02
N LEU A 269 -3.83 -13.11 -21.66
CA LEU A 269 -3.58 -12.82 -23.08
C LEU A 269 -2.24 -12.08 -23.30
N GLY A 270 -1.45 -11.89 -22.24
CA GLY A 270 -0.32 -10.97 -22.25
C GLY A 270 -0.74 -9.51 -22.03
N GLY A 271 0.20 -8.68 -21.61
CA GLY A 271 -0.03 -7.25 -21.31
C GLY A 271 -0.37 -6.96 -19.85
N ASN A 272 -0.78 -5.71 -19.62
CA ASN A 272 -1.07 -5.16 -18.29
C ASN A 272 -2.55 -5.37 -17.92
N LEU A 273 -2.80 -5.74 -16.67
CA LEU A 273 -4.10 -5.99 -16.08
C LEU A 273 -4.52 -4.77 -15.26
N GLY A 274 -5.67 -4.16 -15.56
CA GLY A 274 -6.16 -2.99 -14.81
C GLY A 274 -6.70 -3.33 -13.43
N ILE A 275 -7.69 -4.21 -13.35
CA ILE A 275 -8.31 -4.64 -12.09
C ILE A 275 -8.58 -6.13 -12.17
N LEU A 276 -8.21 -6.86 -11.11
CA LEU A 276 -8.84 -8.14 -10.82
C LEU A 276 -10.05 -7.87 -9.95
N LEU A 277 -11.22 -8.37 -10.36
CA LEU A 277 -12.45 -8.16 -9.60
C LEU A 277 -12.24 -8.60 -8.13
N PRO A 278 -12.67 -7.78 -7.16
CA PRO A 278 -12.55 -8.11 -5.76
C PRO A 278 -13.16 -9.47 -5.43
N ASN A 279 -12.45 -10.25 -4.61
CA ASN A 279 -12.89 -11.57 -4.20
C ASN A 279 -13.46 -11.48 -2.78
N PHE A 280 -14.68 -11.99 -2.58
CA PHE A 280 -15.34 -12.03 -1.28
C PHE A 280 -15.34 -13.47 -0.78
N MET A 281 -14.59 -13.71 0.30
CA MET A 281 -14.24 -15.05 0.74
C MET A 281 -14.64 -15.28 2.19
N SER A 282 -14.96 -16.52 2.54
CA SER A 282 -15.51 -16.92 3.84
C SER A 282 -14.55 -16.74 5.02
N GLY A 283 -13.24 -16.73 4.78
CA GLY A 283 -12.23 -16.69 5.83
C GLY A 283 -11.02 -15.89 5.41
N GLN A 284 -10.19 -15.51 6.39
CA GLN A 284 -8.88 -14.96 6.10
C GLN A 284 -7.91 -16.11 5.90
N ASN A 285 -7.25 -16.15 4.75
CA ASN A 285 -6.08 -16.98 4.56
C ASN A 285 -4.88 -16.06 4.38
N MET A 286 -3.73 -16.47 4.90
CA MET A 286 -2.48 -15.87 4.49
C MET A 286 -2.30 -16.20 3.01
N PRO A 287 -1.99 -15.21 2.17
CA PRO A 287 -1.70 -15.51 0.78
C PRO A 287 -0.49 -16.43 0.69
N ASP A 288 -0.58 -17.49 -0.14
CA ASP A 288 0.58 -18.34 -0.45
C ASP A 288 1.73 -17.50 -1.03
N MET A 289 2.94 -18.06 -1.12
CA MET A 289 4.17 -17.40 -1.63
C MET A 289 4.01 -16.64 -2.97
N ALA A 290 2.94 -16.92 -3.74
CA ALA A 290 2.61 -16.27 -5.00
C ALA A 290 1.62 -15.10 -4.89
N LEU A 291 1.06 -14.82 -3.69
CA LEU A 291 -0.01 -13.86 -3.44
C LEU A 291 -1.32 -14.09 -4.21
N THR A 292 -1.45 -15.19 -4.95
CA THR A 292 -2.58 -15.51 -5.84
C THR A 292 -3.33 -16.79 -5.47
N GLY A 293 -2.93 -17.47 -4.40
CA GLY A 293 -3.56 -18.70 -3.90
C GLY A 293 -4.37 -18.41 -2.65
N TRP A 294 -5.69 -18.57 -2.74
CA TRP A 294 -6.60 -18.49 -1.58
C TRP A 294 -7.29 -19.84 -1.42
N SER A 295 -7.23 -20.41 -0.22
CA SER A 295 -7.77 -21.74 0.10
C SER A 295 -9.15 -21.70 0.77
N SER A 296 -9.82 -20.54 0.76
CA SER A 296 -11.12 -20.35 1.44
C SER A 296 -12.26 -20.50 0.45
N GLU A 297 -13.42 -20.89 0.97
CA GLU A 297 -14.69 -20.82 0.25
C GLU A 297 -15.11 -19.37 0.01
N ASN A 298 -16.08 -19.14 -0.88
CA ASN A 298 -16.63 -17.81 -1.13
C ASN A 298 -17.54 -17.36 0.01
N ALA A 299 -17.60 -16.06 0.29
CA ALA A 299 -18.64 -15.48 1.14
C ALA A 299 -20.00 -15.50 0.42
N LEU A 300 -21.10 -15.36 1.17
CA LEU A 300 -22.45 -15.36 0.59
C LEU A 300 -22.82 -14.04 -0.10
N ASP A 301 -22.32 -12.93 0.42
CA ASP A 301 -22.66 -11.58 -0.03
C ASP A 301 -21.38 -10.76 -0.26
N GLY A 302 -21.45 -9.83 -1.22
CA GLY A 302 -20.36 -8.93 -1.56
C GLY A 302 -20.74 -8.04 -2.73
N GLN A 303 -20.38 -6.76 -2.68
CA GLN A 303 -20.63 -5.82 -3.76
C GLN A 303 -19.36 -5.16 -4.26
N THR A 304 -19.16 -5.17 -5.58
CA THR A 304 -18.10 -4.39 -6.23
C THR A 304 -18.70 -3.20 -6.96
N ILE A 305 -18.20 -2.00 -6.68
CA ILE A 305 -18.62 -0.75 -7.32
C ILE A 305 -17.38 -0.14 -7.98
N ILE A 306 -17.41 0.08 -9.30
CA ILE A 306 -16.27 0.63 -10.05
C ILE A 306 -16.70 1.90 -10.77
N GLN A 307 -16.14 3.02 -10.32
CA GLN A 307 -16.27 4.38 -10.85
C GLN A 307 -14.87 4.92 -11.17
N ALA A 308 -14.18 4.26 -12.09
CA ALA A 308 -12.81 4.58 -12.49
C ALA A 308 -12.71 4.75 -14.01
N ARG A 309 -11.74 5.57 -14.45
CA ARG A 309 -11.45 5.79 -15.86
C ARG A 309 -10.32 4.87 -16.31
N PHE A 310 -10.51 4.19 -17.43
CA PHE A 310 -9.55 3.25 -17.99
C PHE A 310 -9.07 3.73 -19.35
N PHE A 311 -7.75 3.76 -19.55
CA PHE A 311 -7.16 4.16 -20.82
C PHE A 311 -6.17 3.10 -21.33
N ASN A 312 -6.11 2.95 -22.65
CA ASN A 312 -5.15 2.07 -23.35
C ASN A 312 -5.17 0.61 -22.86
N PHE A 313 -6.37 0.07 -22.63
CA PHE A 313 -6.62 -1.36 -22.47
C PHE A 313 -7.30 -1.90 -23.74
N THR A 314 -6.82 -3.03 -24.25
CA THR A 314 -7.32 -3.62 -25.51
C THR A 314 -8.46 -4.62 -25.31
N HIS A 315 -8.61 -5.18 -24.10
CA HIS A 315 -9.60 -6.20 -23.80
C HIS A 315 -10.18 -6.02 -22.41
N ILE A 316 -11.48 -6.31 -22.27
CA ILE A 316 -12.12 -6.62 -21.00
C ILE A 316 -12.27 -8.14 -20.98
N VAL A 317 -11.44 -8.83 -20.20
CA VAL A 317 -11.54 -10.28 -20.02
C VAL A 317 -12.11 -10.55 -18.64
N SER A 318 -13.42 -10.72 -18.55
CA SER A 318 -14.03 -11.33 -17.37
C SER A 318 -13.77 -12.84 -17.44
N LYS A 319 -12.83 -13.37 -16.66
CA LYS A 319 -12.93 -14.78 -16.27
C LYS A 319 -14.14 -14.88 -15.35
N LEU A 320 -15.29 -15.17 -15.94
CA LEU A 320 -16.52 -15.47 -15.24
C LEU A 320 -16.34 -16.81 -14.52
N ILE A 321 -15.91 -16.79 -13.27
CA ILE A 321 -16.10 -17.93 -12.38
C ILE A 321 -17.51 -17.75 -11.82
N MET A 322 -18.43 -18.54 -12.36
CA MET A 322 -19.84 -18.61 -12.01
C MET A 322 -20.00 -18.97 -10.53
N ILE A 323 -20.30 -18.00 -9.65
CA ILE A 323 -20.75 -18.27 -8.27
C ILE A 323 -21.88 -17.30 -7.92
N ARG A 324 -22.93 -17.90 -7.35
CA ARG A 324 -24.31 -17.43 -7.15
C ARG A 324 -24.45 -16.26 -6.14
N SER A 325 -23.64 -15.22 -6.26
CA SER A 325 -23.88 -13.93 -5.59
C SER A 325 -24.58 -13.00 -6.58
N MET A 326 -25.60 -12.25 -6.12
CA MET A 326 -26.24 -11.23 -6.94
C MET A 326 -25.21 -10.15 -7.27
N ILE A 327 -24.59 -10.25 -8.45
CA ILE A 327 -23.85 -9.13 -9.03
C ILE A 327 -24.91 -8.10 -9.43
N SER A 328 -25.26 -7.17 -8.54
CA SER A 328 -25.88 -5.92 -8.97
C SER A 328 -24.78 -5.06 -9.59
N VAL A 329 -24.56 -5.23 -10.90
CA VAL A 329 -23.76 -4.30 -11.69
C VAL A 329 -24.60 -3.02 -11.83
N ILE A 330 -24.58 -2.17 -10.79
CA ILE A 330 -25.24 -0.87 -10.83
C ILE A 330 -24.22 0.11 -11.43
N SER A 331 -24.35 0.31 -12.75
CA SER A 331 -23.62 1.27 -13.59
C SER A 331 -22.11 1.03 -13.75
N TYR A 332 -21.71 0.79 -15.01
CA TYR A 332 -20.36 1.03 -15.49
C TYR A 332 -20.41 2.30 -16.35
N GLU A 333 -19.62 3.31 -16.02
CA GLU A 333 -19.29 4.37 -16.96
C GLU A 333 -17.83 4.17 -17.37
N VAL A 334 -17.61 3.23 -18.31
CA VAL A 334 -16.28 3.04 -18.90
C VAL A 334 -16.14 4.03 -20.05
N GLN A 335 -15.54 5.19 -19.78
CA GLN A 335 -15.00 6.02 -20.86
C GLN A 335 -13.70 5.38 -21.35
N ILE A 336 -13.77 4.57 -22.40
CA ILE A 336 -12.59 4.11 -23.15
C ILE A 336 -12.13 5.25 -24.03
N GLY A 337 -11.20 6.07 -23.52
CA GLY A 337 -10.54 7.10 -24.31
C GLY A 337 -9.36 6.51 -25.07
N HIS A 338 -9.33 6.71 -26.39
CA HIS A 338 -8.12 6.55 -27.19
C HIS A 338 -7.44 7.92 -27.32
N PHE A 339 -6.16 8.03 -26.97
CA PHE A 339 -5.35 9.12 -27.48
C PHE A 339 -5.06 8.83 -28.96
N LEU A 340 -5.81 9.47 -29.84
CA LEU A 340 -5.41 9.61 -31.24
C LEU A 340 -4.14 10.48 -31.23
N LYS A 341 -3.00 9.87 -31.57
CA LYS A 341 -1.88 10.61 -32.14
C LYS A 341 -2.15 10.82 -33.63
#